data_AF-A0A4V2Y942-F1
#
_entry.id   AF-A0A4V2Y942-F1
#
_cell.length_a   1.000
_cell.length_b   1.000
_cell.length_c   1.000
_cell.angle_alpha   90.00
_cell.angle_beta   90.00
_cell.angle_gamma   90.00
#
_symmetry.space_group_name_H-M   'P 1'
#
loop_
_entity.id
_entity.type
_entity.pdbx_description
1 polymer ?
#
loop_
_entity_poly.entity_id
_entity_poly.type
_entity_poly.pdbx_seq_one_letter_code
_entity_poly.pdbx_strand_id
1 'polypeptide(L)'
;MIGPIENDHRDLGLCIPGLLQTPDYARELHRAGRPGDAEEEIETLVATRMERKTVLTETNGPTLWVLVDEPVPRRPVGSPKIMRDQIGYLLEIADHPKVSIQAIPFDTGAHAGQTCCFILLALPGGMTVACVELAQLPRAIGVRDSKDPDGPKLVVARDTFAVLVAELKR
;
A
#
# COMPACT_ATOMS: atom_id res chain seq x y z
N MET A 1 -12.22 -17.23 -18.48
CA MET A 1 -12.69 -15.88 -18.86
C MET A 1 -12.68 -15.04 -17.61
N ILE A 2 -11.69 -14.17 -17.48
CA ILE A 2 -11.62 -13.18 -16.41
C ILE A 2 -12.44 -11.99 -16.90
N GLY A 3 -13.44 -11.56 -16.13
CA GLY A 3 -14.29 -10.42 -16.47
C GLY A 3 -13.47 -9.13 -16.64
N PRO A 4 -14.05 -8.09 -17.23
CA PRO A 4 -13.34 -6.83 -17.45
C PRO A 4 -12.92 -6.25 -16.10
N ILE A 5 -11.62 -6.00 -15.94
CA ILE A 5 -11.07 -5.26 -14.80
C ILE A 5 -11.42 -3.78 -15.05
N GLU A 6 -12.68 -3.41 -14.86
CA GLU A 6 -13.07 -2.02 -14.70
C GLU A 6 -12.80 -1.62 -13.26
N ASN A 7 -11.63 -1.03 -13.02
CA ASN A 7 -11.37 0.03 -12.04
C ASN A 7 -9.87 0.34 -12.12
N ASP A 8 -9.52 1.41 -12.84
CA ASP A 8 -8.20 2.04 -12.80
C ASP A 8 -8.02 2.66 -11.40
N HIS A 9 -7.79 1.82 -10.38
CA HIS A 9 -7.37 2.25 -9.05
C HIS A 9 -5.90 2.65 -9.12
N ARG A 10 -5.68 3.89 -9.53
CA ARG A 10 -4.42 4.58 -9.31
C ARG A 10 -4.41 5.03 -7.85
N ASP A 11 -4.02 4.13 -6.96
CA ASP A 11 -3.53 4.54 -5.63
C ASP A 11 -2.23 5.30 -5.89
N LEU A 12 -2.33 6.61 -6.15
CA LEU A 12 -1.20 7.51 -6.09
C LEU A 12 -0.57 7.31 -4.71
N GLY A 13 0.75 7.10 -4.64
CA GLY A 13 1.51 6.79 -3.41
C GLY A 13 1.48 7.87 -2.31
N LEU A 14 0.49 8.76 -2.34
CA LEU A 14 0.23 9.85 -1.41
C LEU A 14 -0.66 9.42 -0.23
N CYS A 15 -1.14 8.16 -0.19
CA CYS A 15 -1.98 7.63 0.87
C CYS A 15 -1.69 6.13 1.12
N ILE A 16 -2.09 5.61 2.28
CA ILE A 16 -1.99 4.18 2.58
C ILE A 16 -2.76 3.36 1.52
N PRO A 17 -2.19 2.30 0.92
CA PRO A 17 -2.86 1.51 -0.12
C PRO A 17 -4.18 0.90 0.33
N GLY A 18 -5.16 0.79 -0.58
CA GLY A 18 -6.54 0.41 -0.25
C GLY A 18 -6.73 -0.85 0.60
N LEU A 19 -5.95 -1.90 0.34
CA LEU A 19 -6.01 -3.17 1.10
C LEU A 19 -5.49 -3.03 2.55
N LEU A 20 -4.75 -1.97 2.83
CA LEU A 20 -4.19 -1.66 4.13
C LEU A 20 -4.98 -0.56 4.87
N GLN A 21 -6.13 -0.12 4.35
CA GLN A 21 -6.95 0.93 4.98
C GLN A 21 -7.95 0.35 5.99
N THR A 22 -8.27 1.13 7.03
CA THR A 22 -9.44 0.94 7.89
C THR A 22 -10.69 1.56 7.23
N PRO A 23 -11.91 1.16 7.63
CA PRO A 23 -13.14 1.71 7.06
C PRO A 23 -13.21 3.24 7.16
N ASP A 24 -12.88 3.79 8.34
CA ASP A 24 -12.96 5.24 8.58
C ASP A 24 -11.92 6.02 7.78
N TYR A 25 -10.70 5.48 7.63
CA TYR A 25 -9.68 6.09 6.78
C TYR A 25 -10.08 6.08 5.30
N ALA A 26 -10.63 4.95 4.82
CA ALA A 26 -11.14 4.82 3.46
C ALA A 26 -12.28 5.80 3.17
N ARG A 27 -13.19 5.99 4.13
CA ARG A 27 -14.32 6.94 4.04
C ARG A 27 -13.84 8.37 3.84
N GLU A 28 -12.88 8.82 4.64
CA GLU A 28 -12.33 10.17 4.53
C GLU A 28 -11.64 10.40 3.17
N LEU A 29 -10.89 9.41 2.66
CA LEU A 29 -10.32 9.51 1.31
C LEU A 29 -11.39 9.54 0.22
N HIS A 30 -12.45 8.73 0.34
CA HIS A 30 -13.54 8.74 -0.63
C HIS A 30 -14.24 10.11 -0.64
N ARG A 31 -14.58 10.67 0.52
CA ARG A 31 -15.17 12.02 0.62
C ARG A 31 -14.26 13.08 0.01
N ALA A 32 -12.96 13.04 0.30
CA ALA A 32 -12.01 14.01 -0.24
C ALA A 32 -11.90 13.94 -1.77
N GLY A 33 -11.96 12.73 -2.36
CA GLY A 33 -11.90 12.54 -3.81
C GLY A 33 -13.25 12.71 -4.52
N ARG A 34 -14.36 12.71 -3.79
CA ARG A 34 -15.73 12.70 -4.31
C ARG A 34 -16.64 13.65 -3.50
N PRO A 35 -16.35 14.96 -3.50
CA PRO A 35 -17.05 15.91 -2.62
C PRO A 35 -18.54 16.10 -2.96
N GLY A 36 -19.01 15.60 -4.10
CA GLY A 36 -20.41 15.70 -4.54
C GLY A 36 -21.23 14.42 -4.42
N ASP A 37 -20.61 13.29 -4.06
CA ASP A 37 -21.30 12.00 -3.92
C ASP A 37 -22.09 12.00 -2.60
N ALA A 38 -23.27 11.37 -2.59
CA ALA A 38 -24.10 11.20 -1.40
C ALA A 38 -23.44 10.24 -0.39
N GLU A 39 -23.85 10.32 0.88
CA GLU A 39 -23.28 9.48 1.94
C GLU A 39 -23.46 7.98 1.63
N GLU A 40 -24.60 7.59 1.07
CA GLU A 40 -24.89 6.20 0.70
C GLU A 40 -23.96 5.68 -0.42
N GLU A 41 -23.55 6.56 -1.34
CA GLU A 41 -22.59 6.24 -2.40
C GLU A 41 -21.19 6.04 -1.82
N ILE A 42 -20.79 6.90 -0.86
CA ILE A 42 -19.52 6.76 -0.13
C ILE A 42 -19.49 5.44 0.65
N GLU A 43 -20.55 5.10 1.38
CA GLU A 43 -20.62 3.84 2.14
C GLU A 43 -20.55 2.61 1.24
N THR A 44 -21.14 2.68 0.04
CA THR A 44 -21.05 1.59 -0.95
C THR A 44 -19.60 1.37 -1.40
N LEU A 45 -18.85 2.45 -1.63
CA LEU A 45 -17.42 2.38 -2.00
C LEU A 45 -16.56 1.83 -0.86
N VAL A 46 -16.82 2.28 0.37
CA VAL A 46 -16.14 1.77 1.58
C VAL A 46 -16.42 0.27 1.74
N ALA A 47 -17.67 -0.15 1.62
CA ALA A 47 -18.05 -1.56 1.72
C ALA A 47 -17.34 -2.41 0.66
N THR A 48 -17.31 -1.95 -0.60
CA THR A 48 -16.59 -2.61 -1.70
C THR A 48 -15.09 -2.72 -1.40
N ARG A 49 -14.47 -1.68 -0.84
CA ARG A 49 -13.06 -1.72 -0.44
C ARG A 49 -12.82 -2.71 0.70
N MET A 50 -13.70 -2.75 1.70
CA MET A 50 -13.59 -3.66 2.84
C MET A 50 -13.81 -5.11 2.44
N GLU A 51 -14.69 -5.38 1.48
CA GLU A 51 -14.86 -6.71 0.89
C GLU A 51 -13.56 -7.17 0.23
N ARG A 52 -12.93 -6.34 -0.60
CA ARG A 52 -11.63 -6.67 -1.22
C ARG A 52 -10.52 -6.91 -0.19
N LYS A 53 -10.52 -6.18 0.93
CA LYS A 53 -9.55 -6.34 2.02
C LYS A 53 -9.57 -7.75 2.64
N THR A 54 -10.71 -8.44 2.61
CA THR A 54 -10.85 -9.79 3.19
C THR A 54 -9.91 -10.82 2.56
N VAL A 55 -9.51 -10.61 1.29
CA VAL A 55 -8.59 -11.48 0.56
C VAL A 55 -7.25 -11.66 1.27
N LEU A 56 -6.82 -10.69 2.08
CA LEU A 56 -5.55 -10.77 2.83
C LEU A 56 -5.56 -11.84 3.91
N THR A 57 -6.73 -12.16 4.44
CA THR A 57 -6.92 -13.12 5.55
C THR A 57 -7.29 -14.52 5.07
N GLU A 58 -7.48 -14.71 3.77
CA GLU A 58 -7.82 -16.02 3.21
C GLU A 58 -6.62 -16.99 3.27
N THR A 59 -6.89 -18.26 3.58
CA THR A 59 -5.89 -19.33 3.60
C THR A 59 -5.12 -19.44 2.28
N ASN A 60 -5.78 -19.21 1.14
CA ASN A 60 -5.18 -19.19 -0.19
C ASN A 60 -5.05 -17.77 -0.79
N GLY A 61 -5.22 -16.74 0.03
CA GLY A 61 -5.05 -15.34 -0.36
C GLY A 61 -3.62 -14.99 -0.75
N PRO A 62 -3.42 -13.87 -1.48
CA PRO A 62 -2.13 -13.44 -2.01
C PRO A 62 -1.15 -13.10 -0.89
N THR A 63 0.14 -13.14 -1.23
CA THR A 63 1.15 -12.43 -0.43
C THR A 63 1.19 -10.98 -0.88
N LEU A 64 1.01 -10.05 0.05
CA LEU A 64 0.97 -8.61 -0.18
C LEU A 64 2.28 -7.96 0.25
N TRP A 65 2.98 -7.35 -0.71
CA TRP A 65 4.19 -6.57 -0.44
C TRP A 65 3.97 -5.11 -0.84
N VAL A 66 4.15 -4.20 0.11
CA VAL A 66 3.90 -2.78 -0.05
C VAL A 66 5.15 -1.98 0.29
N LEU A 67 5.54 -1.12 -0.64
CA LEU A 67 6.43 0.00 -0.39
C LEU A 67 5.57 1.25 -0.20
N VAL A 68 5.81 1.99 0.87
CA VAL A 68 5.10 3.22 1.19
C VAL A 68 6.11 4.33 1.49
N ASP A 69 5.92 5.53 0.97
CA ASP A 69 6.78 6.65 1.32
C ASP A 69 6.62 7.03 2.81
N GLU A 70 7.74 7.32 3.48
CA GLU A 70 7.79 7.70 4.89
C GLU A 70 6.79 8.81 5.32
N PRO A 71 6.49 9.82 4.48
CA PRO A 71 5.52 10.86 4.82
C PRO A 71 4.07 10.38 4.83
N VAL A 72 3.74 9.28 4.16
CA VAL A 72 2.35 8.84 3.98
C VAL A 72 1.67 8.52 5.31
N PRO A 73 2.25 7.72 6.22
CA PRO A 73 1.63 7.47 7.52
C PRO A 73 1.57 8.71 8.42
N ARG A 74 2.34 9.77 8.10
CA ARG A 74 2.34 11.05 8.82
C ARG A 74 1.31 12.04 8.30
N ARG A 75 0.81 11.88 7.08
CA ARG A 75 -0.15 12.79 6.48
C ARG A 75 -1.53 12.61 7.13
N PRO A 76 -2.12 13.66 7.75
CA PRO A 76 -3.47 13.57 8.28
C PRO A 76 -4.48 13.36 7.15
N VAL A 77 -5.34 12.35 7.31
CA VAL A 77 -6.46 12.07 6.38
C VAL A 77 -7.81 12.36 7.02
N GLY A 78 -7.93 12.14 8.33
CA GLY A 78 -9.11 12.47 9.10
C GLY A 78 -8.73 12.92 10.50
N SER A 79 -9.56 12.60 11.49
CA SER A 79 -9.27 12.93 12.88
C SER A 79 -8.04 12.18 13.42
N PRO A 80 -7.42 12.65 14.52
CA PRO A 80 -6.36 11.92 15.21
C PRO A 80 -6.78 10.52 15.66
N LYS A 81 -8.07 10.28 15.95
CA LYS A 81 -8.59 8.95 16.26
C LYS A 81 -8.49 8.04 15.03
N ILE A 82 -8.96 8.51 13.87
CA ILE A 82 -8.91 7.75 12.61
C ILE A 82 -7.46 7.39 12.27
N MET A 83 -6.52 8.33 12.43
CA MET A 83 -5.11 8.06 12.19
C MET A 83 -4.53 7.04 13.17
N ARG A 84 -4.86 7.12 14.47
CA ARG A 84 -4.42 6.11 15.44
C ARG A 84 -4.96 4.72 15.11
N ASP A 85 -6.23 4.62 14.75
CA ASP A 85 -6.87 3.35 14.37
C ASP A 85 -6.22 2.79 13.09
N GLN A 86 -5.91 3.66 12.11
CA GLN A 86 -5.21 3.30 10.88
C GLN A 86 -3.78 2.79 11.15
N ILE A 87 -2.98 3.51 11.93
CA ILE A 87 -1.62 3.09 12.27
C ILE A 87 -1.64 1.82 13.13
N GLY A 88 -2.60 1.70 14.05
CA GLY A 88 -2.82 0.49 14.84
C GLY A 88 -3.07 -0.73 13.96
N TYR A 89 -3.93 -0.60 12.96
CA TYR A 89 -4.17 -1.67 11.99
C TYR A 89 -2.92 -2.03 11.17
N LEU A 90 -2.14 -1.03 10.72
CA LEU A 90 -0.89 -1.30 9.99
C LEU A 90 0.14 -2.08 10.83
N LEU A 91 0.19 -1.80 12.14
CA LEU A 91 1.03 -2.53 13.07
C LEU A 91 0.58 -3.98 13.24
N GLU A 92 -0.72 -4.18 13.43
CA GLU A 92 -1.30 -5.52 13.58
C GLU A 92 -1.09 -6.37 12.32
N ILE A 93 -1.42 -5.82 11.14
CA ILE A 93 -1.33 -6.57 9.89
C ILE A 93 0.11 -6.80 9.45
N ALA A 94 1.08 -6.00 9.92
CA ALA A 94 2.50 -6.22 9.64
C ALA A 94 3.05 -7.51 10.27
N ASP A 95 2.40 -8.04 11.31
CA ASP A 95 2.76 -9.34 11.92
C ASP A 95 2.21 -10.54 11.13
N HIS A 96 1.35 -10.31 10.14
CA HIS A 96 0.79 -11.38 9.32
C HIS A 96 1.85 -11.96 8.36
N PRO A 97 2.04 -13.29 8.28
CA PRO A 97 3.15 -13.90 7.54
C PRO A 97 3.10 -13.65 6.02
N LYS A 98 1.93 -13.31 5.48
CA LYS A 98 1.73 -12.99 4.06
C LYS A 98 1.78 -11.48 3.74
N VAL A 99 2.02 -10.62 4.72
CA VAL A 99 2.02 -9.17 4.54
C VAL A 99 3.41 -8.63 4.85
N SER A 100 3.95 -7.80 3.96
CA SER A 100 5.19 -7.07 4.19
C SER A 100 4.98 -5.62 3.82
N ILE A 101 5.16 -4.74 4.80
CA ILE A 101 5.09 -3.29 4.63
C ILE A 101 6.49 -2.73 4.84
N GLN A 102 6.92 -1.85 3.96
CA GLN A 102 8.26 -1.28 3.92
C GLN A 102 8.15 0.21 3.67
N ALA A 103 8.86 1.02 4.47
CA ALA A 103 8.89 2.46 4.32
C ALA A 103 10.08 2.88 3.45
N ILE A 104 9.85 3.75 2.48
CA ILE A 104 10.91 4.44 1.73
C ILE A 104 11.28 5.71 2.49
N PRO A 105 12.50 5.85 3.04
CA PRO A 105 12.90 7.03 3.80
C PRO A 105 12.76 8.34 3.01
N PHE A 106 12.44 9.43 3.70
CA PHE A 106 12.22 10.73 3.08
C PHE A 106 13.43 11.27 2.32
N ASP A 107 14.64 10.93 2.76
CA ASP A 107 15.91 11.38 2.18
C ASP A 107 16.43 10.48 1.06
N THR A 108 15.67 9.47 0.63
CA THR A 108 16.06 8.52 -0.45
C THR A 108 16.33 9.20 -1.79
N GLY A 109 15.75 10.39 -2.04
CA GLY A 109 15.87 11.10 -3.31
C GLY A 109 15.09 10.41 -4.44
N ALA A 110 15.48 10.62 -5.69
CA ALA A 110 14.78 10.05 -6.85
C ALA A 110 14.95 8.52 -6.93
N HIS A 111 13.85 7.78 -7.10
CA HIS A 111 13.88 6.33 -7.28
C HIS A 111 12.81 5.83 -8.25
N ALA A 112 13.02 4.65 -8.84
CA ALA A 112 12.12 4.08 -9.85
C ALA A 112 10.67 3.89 -9.35
N GLY A 113 10.47 3.74 -8.05
CA GLY A 113 9.13 3.69 -7.46
C GLY A 113 8.38 5.03 -7.33
N GLN A 114 9.04 6.18 -7.54
CA GLN A 114 8.37 7.49 -7.52
C GLN A 114 7.61 7.78 -8.82
N THR A 115 8.07 7.23 -9.94
CA THR A 115 7.50 7.52 -11.26
C THR A 115 6.38 6.55 -11.64
N CYS A 116 6.11 5.52 -10.83
CA CYS A 116 4.98 4.62 -11.03
C CYS A 116 4.31 4.21 -9.72
N CYS A 117 2.99 4.05 -9.76
CA CYS A 117 2.24 3.45 -8.66
C CYS A 117 2.21 1.94 -8.89
N PHE A 118 2.63 1.14 -7.91
CA PHE A 118 2.52 -0.31 -8.02
C PHE A 118 2.17 -0.95 -6.68
N ILE A 119 1.32 -1.97 -6.75
CA ILE A 119 0.99 -2.87 -5.64
C ILE A 119 1.44 -4.26 -6.07
N LEU A 120 2.24 -4.93 -5.23
CA LEU A 120 2.73 -6.27 -5.53
C LEU A 120 1.86 -7.31 -4.85
N LEU A 121 1.19 -8.09 -5.67
CA LEU A 121 0.44 -9.27 -5.26
C LEU A 121 1.14 -10.50 -5.85
N ALA A 122 1.65 -11.37 -4.98
CA ALA A 122 2.13 -12.68 -5.40
C ALA A 122 1.00 -13.70 -5.20
N LEU A 123 0.48 -14.23 -6.30
CA LEU A 123 -0.53 -15.29 -6.32
C LEU A 123 0.12 -16.68 -6.43
N PRO A 124 -0.50 -17.72 -5.84
CA PRO A 124 -0.10 -19.10 -6.09
C PRO A 124 -0.09 -19.38 -7.60
N GLY A 125 1.03 -19.87 -8.14
CA GLY A 125 1.17 -20.16 -9.58
C GLY A 125 1.91 -19.08 -10.40
N GLY A 126 2.31 -17.98 -9.77
CA GLY A 126 3.28 -17.04 -10.35
C GLY A 126 2.72 -16.16 -11.47
N MET A 127 2.24 -14.98 -11.11
CA MET A 127 2.45 -13.78 -11.94
C MET A 127 2.50 -12.54 -11.06
N THR A 128 3.52 -11.71 -11.29
CA THR A 128 3.69 -10.36 -10.74
C THR A 128 3.62 -9.40 -11.93
N VAL A 129 2.77 -8.36 -11.90
CA VAL A 129 2.70 -7.37 -12.99
C VAL A 129 2.62 -5.94 -12.45
N ALA A 130 3.70 -5.17 -12.70
CA ALA A 130 3.72 -3.79 -13.22
C ALA A 130 5.19 -3.40 -13.52
N CYS A 131 5.44 -2.60 -14.57
CA CYS A 131 6.76 -2.38 -15.20
C CYS A 131 7.71 -1.50 -14.37
N VAL A 132 8.35 -2.15 -13.41
CA VAL A 132 9.62 -1.83 -12.72
C VAL A 132 10.27 -3.20 -12.59
N GLU A 133 11.56 -3.33 -12.86
CA GLU A 133 12.17 -4.63 -12.66
C GLU A 133 12.35 -4.89 -11.16
N LEU A 134 11.58 -5.84 -10.64
CA LEU A 134 11.52 -6.15 -9.22
C LEU A 134 12.36 -7.37 -8.92
N ALA A 135 13.32 -7.20 -8.02
CA ALA A 135 14.06 -8.32 -7.44
C ALA A 135 13.53 -8.55 -6.03
N GLN A 136 12.75 -9.63 -5.84
CA GLN A 136 12.45 -10.11 -4.49
C GLN A 136 13.74 -10.63 -3.87
N LEU A 137 14.18 -9.99 -2.79
CA LEU A 137 15.30 -10.46 -1.98
C LEU A 137 14.73 -11.11 -0.71
N PRO A 138 15.49 -12.01 -0.04
CA PRO A 138 15.00 -12.71 1.15
C PRO A 138 14.45 -11.80 2.26
N ARG A 139 14.93 -10.54 2.35
CA ARG A 139 14.55 -9.56 3.39
C ARG A 139 14.27 -8.15 2.87
N ALA A 140 14.18 -7.98 1.55
CA ALA A 140 14.11 -6.66 0.93
C ALA A 140 13.43 -6.71 -0.44
N ILE A 141 13.00 -5.54 -0.92
CA ILE A 141 12.55 -5.37 -2.31
C ILE A 141 13.54 -4.50 -3.04
N GLY A 142 14.10 -5.03 -4.12
CA GLY A 142 14.87 -4.27 -5.08
C GLY A 142 13.95 -3.67 -6.15
N VAL A 143 14.01 -2.36 -6.33
CA VAL A 143 13.25 -1.59 -7.32
C VAL A 143 14.26 -0.91 -8.25
N ARG A 144 14.15 -1.13 -9.56
CA ARG A 144 14.97 -0.46 -10.59
C ARG A 144 14.14 -0.05 -11.79
N ASP A 145 14.59 0.98 -12.50
CA ASP A 145 13.95 1.40 -13.75
C ASP A 145 14.19 0.33 -14.81
N SER A 146 13.12 -0.15 -15.46
CA SER A 146 13.23 -1.14 -16.53
C SER A 146 13.86 -0.57 -17.80
N LYS A 147 13.86 0.75 -17.96
CA LYS A 147 14.47 1.46 -19.10
C LYS A 147 15.94 1.81 -18.85
N ASP A 148 16.42 1.69 -17.62
CA ASP A 148 17.81 1.89 -17.22
C ASP A 148 18.27 0.77 -16.27
N PRO A 149 18.53 -0.44 -16.81
CA PRO A 149 18.82 -1.63 -15.99
C PRO A 149 20.15 -1.55 -15.24
N ASP A 150 21.08 -0.71 -15.71
CA ASP A 150 22.38 -0.46 -15.08
C ASP A 150 22.33 0.72 -14.09
N GLY A 151 21.18 1.40 -14.00
CA GLY A 151 20.94 2.53 -13.11
C GLY A 151 20.87 2.15 -11.62
N PRO A 152 20.79 3.16 -10.73
CA PRO A 152 20.75 2.93 -9.29
C PRO A 152 19.53 2.10 -8.88
N LYS A 153 19.78 1.08 -8.05
CA LYS A 153 18.75 0.20 -7.50
C LYS A 153 18.36 0.66 -6.09
N LEU A 154 17.08 0.94 -5.89
CA LEU A 154 16.54 1.13 -4.54
C LEU A 154 16.34 -0.23 -3.88
N VAL A 155 16.89 -0.42 -2.69
CA VAL A 155 16.66 -1.60 -1.86
C VAL A 155 16.08 -1.15 -0.53
N VAL A 156 14.85 -1.56 -0.26
CA VAL A 156 14.18 -1.26 1.01
C VAL A 156 14.14 -2.53 1.84
N ALA A 157 14.53 -2.43 3.11
CA ALA A 157 14.53 -3.55 4.04
C ALA A 157 13.23 -3.61 4.84
N ARG A 158 12.83 -4.82 5.26
CA ARG A 158 11.58 -5.03 6.02
C ARG A 158 11.52 -4.30 7.35
N ASP A 159 12.65 -4.16 8.03
CA ASP A 159 12.77 -3.49 9.31
C ASP A 159 12.60 -1.96 9.23
N THR A 160 12.79 -1.35 8.05
CA THR A 160 12.61 0.10 7.85
C THR A 160 11.22 0.57 8.25
N PHE A 161 10.17 -0.22 7.98
CA PHE A 161 8.81 0.14 8.40
C PHE A 161 8.64 0.10 9.92
N ALA A 162 9.20 -0.91 10.59
CA ALA A 162 9.12 -1.01 12.05
C ALA A 162 9.80 0.19 12.74
N VAL A 163 10.92 0.66 12.19
CA VAL A 163 11.61 1.87 12.66
C VAL A 163 10.71 3.10 12.50
N LEU A 164 10.13 3.30 11.30
CA LEU A 164 9.19 4.39 11.05
C LEU A 164 8.04 4.38 12.07
N VAL A 165 7.42 3.22 12.30
CA VAL A 165 6.30 3.17 13.25
C VAL A 165 6.76 3.40 14.69
N ALA A 166 7.95 2.95 15.08
CA ALA A 166 8.50 3.24 16.40
C ALA A 166 8.70 4.76 16.62
N GLU A 167 9.02 5.52 15.57
CA GLU A 167 9.10 6.98 15.63
C GLU A 167 7.72 7.63 15.73
N LEU A 168 6.72 7.13 15.00
CA LEU A 168 5.34 7.64 15.05
C LEU A 168 4.67 7.48 16.43
N LYS A 169 5.19 6.58 17.27
CA LYS A 169 4.70 6.35 18.64
C LYS A 169 5.28 7.34 19.67
N ARG A 170 6.31 8.10 19.32
CA ARG A 170 6.95 9.09 20.22
C ARG A 170 6.16 10.40 20.24
#